data_AF-A0A2D4WX28-F1
#
_entry.id   AF-A0A2D4WX28-F1
#
_cell.length_a   1.000
_cell.length_b   1.000
_cell.length_c   1.000
_cell.angle_alpha   90.00
_cell.angle_beta   90.00
_cell.angle_gamma   90.00
#
_symmetry.space_group_name_H-M   'P 1'
#
loop_
_entity.id
_entity.type
_entity.pdbx_description
1 polymer ?
#
loop_
_entity_poly.entity_id
_entity_poly.type
_entity_poly.pdbx_seq_one_letter_code
_entity_poly.pdbx_strand_id
1 'polypeptide(L)'
;MNPSARGWLKKLLKFAEKNDAKAETIANLYPALKSVGFIYGSNISVLIKDFKSKDFNQEECCKINFVWALLAAYNCHSKDNTNFEIVLKKFYETIGFHKSNFINGILGDDVESILNKRIQTDNNIFSKNFSLFVTNALLFMDVLAFSAFLQNSDHAEKHLLELENSIRTVVSKALNSKSEKNNYDESLIKLLEASLRLSKSKNNSYEALNLSQFSETERFYLLDLACMATWNDFKIDRGEQEFFREFSKKFKLSQSVIKKAINSLNVFYRNYKNDISLLSTQNLAKRLYDHSTTVVKKLITRNSKHLYQELKESKDLVKLLTESTLRDLSEKEQEQMQEQMMDIIKSIPSLAIFMLPGGAILLPIFIKFIPKLLPSAFDENRIEEE
;
A
#
# COMPACT_ATOMS: atom_id res chain seq x y z
N MET A 1 -6.02 15.67 -4.22
CA MET A 1 -6.91 14.48 -4.26
C MET A 1 -6.79 13.77 -2.91
N ASN A 2 -7.84 13.12 -2.39
CA ASN A 2 -7.78 12.34 -1.15
C ASN A 2 -8.15 10.87 -1.45
N PRO A 3 -7.18 9.95 -1.61
CA PRO A 3 -7.43 8.54 -1.91
C PRO A 3 -8.08 7.73 -0.78
N SER A 4 -8.29 8.35 0.39
CA SER A 4 -9.07 7.77 1.49
C SER A 4 -10.55 8.17 1.46
N ALA A 5 -10.96 9.11 0.59
CA ALA A 5 -12.34 9.58 0.49
C ALA A 5 -13.05 9.00 -0.73
N ARG A 6 -14.37 8.77 -0.63
CA ARG A 6 -15.18 8.24 -1.72
C ARG A 6 -15.05 9.07 -3.01
N GLY A 7 -14.97 8.39 -4.15
CA GLY A 7 -14.89 9.02 -5.47
C GLY A 7 -13.47 9.45 -5.85
N TRP A 8 -12.45 8.97 -5.14
CA TRP A 8 -11.06 9.22 -5.48
C TRP A 8 -10.68 8.57 -6.81
N LEU A 9 -11.24 7.40 -7.13
CA LEU A 9 -10.97 6.69 -8.38
C LEU A 9 -11.40 7.55 -9.57
N LYS A 10 -12.65 8.05 -9.54
CA LYS A 10 -13.17 8.94 -10.59
C LYS A 10 -12.35 10.21 -10.77
N LYS A 11 -11.83 10.79 -9.67
CA LYS A 11 -10.92 11.95 -9.73
C LYS A 11 -9.58 11.60 -10.39
N LEU A 12 -9.02 10.43 -10.07
CA LEU A 12 -7.79 9.94 -10.67
C LEU A 12 -7.95 9.66 -12.17
N LEU A 13 -9.05 9.01 -12.59
CA LEU A 13 -9.33 8.73 -14.00
C LEU A 13 -9.51 10.02 -14.82
N LYS A 14 -10.26 10.99 -14.31
CA LYS A 14 -10.38 12.32 -14.95
C LYS A 14 -9.05 13.04 -15.07
N PHE A 15 -8.16 12.86 -14.10
CA PHE A 15 -6.81 13.42 -14.18
C PHE A 15 -6.00 12.72 -15.27
N ALA A 16 -6.06 11.38 -15.36
CA ALA A 16 -5.36 10.60 -16.37
C ALA A 16 -5.80 10.95 -17.80
N GLU A 17 -7.11 11.16 -18.01
CA GLU A 17 -7.67 11.60 -19.30
C GLU A 17 -7.14 12.97 -19.73
N LYS A 18 -7.04 13.92 -18.78
CA LYS A 18 -6.58 15.30 -19.07
C LYS A 18 -5.09 15.41 -19.37
N ASN A 19 -4.27 14.49 -18.86
CA ASN A 19 -2.81 14.54 -18.97
C ASN A 19 -2.24 13.50 -19.95
N ASP A 20 -3.10 12.95 -20.82
CA ASP A 20 -2.76 11.95 -21.84
C ASP A 20 -1.88 10.80 -21.33
N ALA A 21 -2.22 10.27 -20.16
CA ALA A 21 -1.56 9.10 -19.56
C ALA A 21 -1.73 7.81 -20.39
N LYS A 22 -2.27 7.89 -21.61
CA LYS A 22 -2.57 6.78 -22.52
C LYS A 22 -1.32 6.22 -23.21
N ALA A 23 -0.18 6.91 -23.17
CA ALA A 23 1.01 6.53 -23.91
C ALA A 23 1.98 5.57 -23.19
N GLU A 24 1.79 5.29 -21.90
CA GLU A 24 2.73 4.46 -21.12
C GLU A 24 2.35 2.98 -21.15
N THR A 25 3.27 2.12 -21.59
CA THR A 25 3.12 0.66 -21.52
C THR A 25 3.50 0.13 -20.14
N ILE A 26 2.95 -1.03 -19.75
CA ILE A 26 3.34 -1.71 -18.50
C ILE A 26 4.86 -1.90 -18.42
N ALA A 27 5.49 -2.31 -19.54
CA ALA A 27 6.93 -2.52 -19.61
C ALA A 27 7.74 -1.23 -19.34
N ASN A 28 7.27 -0.09 -19.84
CA ASN A 28 7.90 1.21 -19.59
C ASN A 28 7.61 1.74 -18.17
N LEU A 29 6.45 1.40 -17.62
CA LEU A 29 6.03 1.82 -16.29
C LEU A 29 6.73 1.02 -15.18
N TYR A 30 7.10 -0.23 -15.46
CA TYR A 30 7.67 -1.16 -14.47
C TYR A 30 8.90 -0.61 -13.73
N PRO A 31 9.94 -0.06 -14.39
CA PRO A 31 11.07 0.56 -13.69
C PRO A 31 10.67 1.75 -12.80
N ALA A 32 9.65 2.52 -13.22
CA ALA A 32 9.16 3.63 -12.44
C ALA A 32 8.40 3.14 -11.20
N LEU A 33 7.52 2.12 -11.34
CA LEU A 33 6.81 1.48 -10.23
C LEU A 33 7.78 0.93 -9.17
N LYS A 34 8.89 0.37 -9.63
CA LYS A 34 9.98 -0.10 -8.77
C LYS A 34 10.63 1.04 -7.98
N SER A 35 10.90 2.19 -8.63
CA SER A 35 11.54 3.34 -7.99
C SER A 35 10.69 4.00 -6.90
N VAL A 36 9.36 3.95 -7.02
CA VAL A 36 8.42 4.48 -6.02
C VAL A 36 8.02 3.43 -4.97
N GLY A 37 8.53 2.21 -5.10
CA GLY A 37 8.39 1.13 -4.13
C GLY A 37 7.16 0.26 -4.27
N PHE A 38 6.35 0.44 -5.34
CA PHE A 38 5.15 -0.36 -5.59
C PHE A 38 5.48 -1.86 -5.76
N ILE A 39 6.49 -2.17 -6.59
CA ILE A 39 6.95 -3.55 -6.83
C ILE A 39 7.48 -4.21 -5.55
N TYR A 40 8.03 -3.41 -4.64
CA TYR A 40 8.60 -3.89 -3.38
C TYR A 40 7.59 -3.91 -2.22
N GLY A 41 6.31 -3.64 -2.49
CA GLY A 41 5.27 -3.58 -1.46
C GLY A 41 5.37 -2.42 -0.47
N SER A 42 6.35 -1.53 -0.66
CA SER A 42 6.67 -0.39 0.20
C SER A 42 6.42 0.91 -0.54
N ASN A 43 5.16 1.29 -0.68
CA ASN A 43 4.70 2.41 -1.51
C ASN A 43 5.11 3.78 -0.93
N ILE A 44 6.33 4.24 -1.21
CA ILE A 44 6.88 5.47 -0.62
C ILE A 44 6.34 6.74 -1.30
N SER A 45 6.13 6.70 -2.60
CA SER A 45 5.68 7.87 -3.36
C SER A 45 4.77 7.48 -4.53
N VAL A 46 4.23 8.47 -5.22
CA VAL A 46 3.40 8.29 -6.41
C VAL A 46 4.21 8.55 -7.67
N LEU A 47 3.93 7.81 -8.74
CA LEU A 47 4.56 7.99 -10.06
C LEU A 47 4.29 9.36 -10.68
N ILE A 48 3.09 9.88 -10.45
CA ILE A 48 2.55 11.03 -11.14
C ILE A 48 3.15 12.30 -10.51
N LYS A 49 4.03 12.97 -11.26
CA LYS A 49 4.77 14.14 -10.76
C LYS A 49 3.87 15.30 -10.34
N ASP A 50 2.72 15.49 -10.98
CA ASP A 50 1.79 16.57 -10.66
C ASP A 50 0.97 16.30 -9.38
N PHE A 51 0.90 15.04 -8.95
CA PHE A 51 0.37 14.66 -7.64
C PHE A 51 1.44 14.73 -6.54
N LYS A 52 2.55 15.44 -6.76
CA LYS A 52 3.48 15.85 -5.69
C LYS A 52 2.83 16.85 -4.71
N SER A 53 1.73 16.46 -4.08
CA SER A 53 1.23 17.09 -2.85
C SER A 53 1.70 16.28 -1.64
N LYS A 54 2.37 16.97 -0.72
CA LYS A 54 3.35 16.53 0.30
C LYS A 54 2.91 15.54 1.40
N ASP A 55 1.78 14.82 1.33
CA ASP A 55 1.28 14.09 2.52
C ASP A 55 0.57 12.74 2.30
N PHE A 56 0.70 12.09 1.14
CA PHE A 56 0.15 10.74 1.00
C PHE A 56 0.79 9.76 1.99
N ASN A 57 -0.02 8.89 2.58
CA ASN A 57 0.47 7.72 3.30
C ASN A 57 0.76 6.56 2.32
N GLN A 58 1.39 5.49 2.79
CA GLN A 58 1.77 4.37 1.92
C GLN A 58 0.58 3.68 1.24
N GLU A 59 -0.57 3.62 1.92
CA GLU A 59 -1.79 3.04 1.35
C GLU A 59 -2.34 3.90 0.21
N GLU A 60 -2.36 5.22 0.39
CA GLU A 60 -2.78 6.18 -0.64
C GLU A 60 -1.84 6.15 -1.84
N CYS A 61 -0.52 6.09 -1.61
CA CYS A 61 0.46 5.87 -2.66
C CYS A 61 0.20 4.55 -3.40
N CYS A 62 -0.09 3.46 -2.66
CA CYS A 62 -0.42 2.15 -3.22
C CYS A 62 -1.65 2.22 -4.14
N LYS A 63 -2.75 2.82 -3.67
CA LYS A 63 -3.98 3.01 -4.46
C LYS A 63 -3.71 3.71 -5.79
N ILE A 64 -2.97 4.81 -5.74
CA ILE A 64 -2.66 5.61 -6.92
C ILE A 64 -1.77 4.81 -7.89
N ASN A 65 -0.66 4.26 -7.41
CA ASN A 65 0.27 3.50 -8.25
C ASN A 65 -0.38 2.25 -8.85
N PHE A 66 -1.21 1.55 -8.08
CA PHE A 66 -1.90 0.35 -8.52
C PHE A 66 -2.90 0.65 -9.64
N VAL A 67 -3.78 1.64 -9.42
CA VAL A 67 -4.76 2.03 -10.45
C VAL A 67 -4.06 2.57 -11.69
N TRP A 68 -2.97 3.31 -11.52
CA TRP A 68 -2.20 3.80 -12.67
C TRP A 68 -1.61 2.66 -13.49
N ALA A 69 -1.10 1.61 -12.84
CA ALA A 69 -0.60 0.42 -13.51
C ALA A 69 -1.70 -0.37 -14.22
N LEU A 70 -2.87 -0.53 -13.59
CA LEU A 70 -4.05 -1.14 -14.21
C LEU A 70 -4.54 -0.33 -15.42
N LEU A 71 -4.53 1.00 -15.31
CA LEU A 71 -4.92 1.90 -16.39
C LEU A 71 -3.93 1.83 -17.57
N ALA A 72 -2.63 1.74 -17.30
CA ALA A 72 -1.62 1.51 -18.33
C ALA A 72 -1.84 0.18 -19.06
N ALA A 73 -2.15 -0.90 -18.31
CA ALA A 73 -2.52 -2.19 -18.89
C ALA A 73 -3.76 -2.09 -19.79
N TYR A 74 -4.79 -1.37 -19.33
CA TYR A 74 -6.02 -1.10 -20.07
C TYR A 74 -5.76 -0.33 -21.37
N ASN A 75 -5.01 0.78 -21.29
CA ASN A 75 -4.74 1.64 -22.44
C ASN A 75 -3.90 0.93 -23.52
N CYS A 76 -3.07 -0.05 -23.16
CA CYS A 76 -2.29 -0.84 -24.13
C CYS A 76 -3.16 -1.78 -24.98
N HIS A 77 -4.33 -2.19 -24.48
CA HIS A 77 -5.13 -3.26 -25.10
C HIS A 77 -6.51 -2.80 -25.55
N SER A 78 -7.07 -1.77 -24.90
CA SER A 78 -8.39 -1.27 -25.26
C SER A 78 -8.33 -0.48 -26.56
N LYS A 79 -8.92 -1.03 -27.61
CA LYS A 79 -9.12 -0.35 -28.90
C LYS A 79 -10.44 0.44 -28.95
N ASP A 80 -11.34 0.19 -28.00
CA ASP A 80 -12.69 0.75 -27.96
C ASP A 80 -12.90 1.68 -26.75
N ASN A 81 -13.83 2.63 -26.88
CA ASN A 81 -14.28 3.55 -25.82
C ASN A 81 -15.07 2.85 -24.68
N THR A 82 -14.70 1.62 -24.32
CA THR A 82 -15.30 0.93 -23.17
C THR A 82 -14.92 1.64 -21.87
N ASN A 83 -15.73 1.50 -20.82
CA ASN A 83 -15.45 2.15 -19.55
C ASN A 83 -14.46 1.28 -18.73
N PHE A 84 -13.32 1.86 -18.34
CA PHE A 84 -12.28 1.19 -17.53
C PHE A 84 -12.85 0.52 -16.27
N GLU A 85 -13.73 1.19 -15.53
CA GLU A 85 -14.30 0.66 -14.28
C GLU A 85 -15.15 -0.59 -14.57
N ILE A 86 -15.93 -0.60 -15.64
CA ILE A 86 -16.75 -1.76 -16.04
C ILE A 86 -15.86 -2.95 -16.40
N VAL A 87 -14.81 -2.72 -17.17
CA VAL A 87 -13.88 -3.78 -17.59
C VAL A 87 -13.10 -4.34 -16.39
N LEU A 88 -12.65 -3.47 -15.50
CA LEU A 88 -11.94 -3.87 -14.27
C LEU A 88 -12.84 -4.66 -13.32
N LYS A 89 -14.12 -4.27 -13.17
CA LYS A 89 -15.09 -5.03 -12.40
C LYS A 89 -15.26 -6.45 -12.96
N LYS A 90 -15.45 -6.57 -14.28
CA LYS A 90 -15.58 -7.87 -14.95
C LYS A 90 -14.34 -8.75 -14.76
N PHE A 91 -13.14 -8.17 -14.83
CA PHE A 91 -11.91 -8.89 -14.53
C PHE A 91 -11.91 -9.51 -13.13
N TYR A 92 -12.23 -8.73 -12.09
CA TYR A 92 -12.26 -9.24 -10.71
C TYR A 92 -13.35 -10.29 -10.48
N GLU A 93 -14.49 -10.19 -11.18
CA GLU A 93 -15.51 -11.23 -11.25
C GLU A 93 -14.97 -12.51 -11.90
N THR A 94 -14.27 -12.40 -13.03
CA THR A 94 -13.69 -13.54 -13.77
C THR A 94 -12.65 -14.29 -12.96
N ILE A 95 -11.71 -13.60 -12.31
CA ILE A 95 -10.69 -14.26 -11.49
C ILE A 95 -11.23 -14.76 -10.15
N GLY A 96 -12.55 -14.77 -9.93
CA GLY A 96 -13.17 -15.37 -8.75
C GLY A 96 -12.83 -14.67 -7.43
N PHE A 97 -12.37 -13.41 -7.44
CA PHE A 97 -12.21 -12.62 -6.21
C PHE A 97 -13.57 -12.47 -5.48
N HIS A 98 -14.68 -12.69 -6.19
CA HIS A 98 -16.04 -12.67 -5.66
C HIS A 98 -16.55 -13.99 -5.05
N LYS A 99 -15.84 -15.13 -5.19
CA LYS A 99 -16.35 -16.44 -4.78
C LYS A 99 -15.87 -16.86 -3.38
N SER A 100 -16.69 -16.50 -2.40
CA SER A 100 -16.75 -16.98 -1.02
C SER A 100 -15.67 -16.48 -0.04
N ASN A 101 -16.16 -16.00 1.11
CA ASN A 101 -15.48 -15.42 2.29
C ASN A 101 -14.94 -13.99 2.23
N PHE A 102 -14.73 -13.36 1.06
CA PHE A 102 -14.23 -11.96 0.99
C PHE A 102 -15.31 -10.87 0.85
N ILE A 103 -16.54 -11.22 0.45
CA ILE A 103 -17.54 -10.22 -0.04
C ILE A 103 -18.80 -10.10 0.83
N ASN A 104 -19.03 -11.00 1.78
CA ASN A 104 -20.22 -10.90 2.64
C ASN A 104 -19.99 -9.86 3.74
N GLY A 105 -20.16 -8.57 3.41
CA GLY A 105 -20.09 -7.49 4.40
C GLY A 105 -20.15 -6.08 3.82
N ILE A 106 -21.37 -5.53 3.74
CA ILE A 106 -21.78 -4.15 4.07
C ILE A 106 -21.23 -2.96 3.23
N LEU A 107 -20.28 -3.11 2.29
CA LEU A 107 -19.80 -1.99 1.46
C LEU A 107 -19.77 -2.33 -0.04
N GLY A 108 -20.70 -1.68 -0.78
CA GLY A 108 -20.91 -1.53 -2.23
C GLY A 108 -20.18 -2.41 -3.26
N ASP A 109 -20.91 -2.81 -4.30
CA ASP A 109 -20.38 -3.50 -5.50
C ASP A 109 -19.60 -2.59 -6.48
N ASP A 110 -19.08 -1.45 -6.00
CA ASP A 110 -18.31 -0.52 -6.83
C ASP A 110 -16.82 -0.90 -6.86
N VAL A 111 -16.15 -0.51 -7.95
CA VAL A 111 -14.74 -0.85 -8.20
C VAL A 111 -13.83 -0.28 -7.12
N GLU A 112 -14.19 0.86 -6.56
CA GLU A 112 -13.44 1.50 -5.47
C GLU A 112 -13.41 0.61 -4.21
N SER A 113 -14.54 0.01 -3.86
CA SER A 113 -14.64 -0.99 -2.78
C SER A 113 -13.80 -2.23 -3.06
N ILE A 114 -13.86 -2.77 -4.29
CA ILE A 114 -13.05 -3.93 -4.70
C ILE A 114 -11.56 -3.65 -4.55
N LEU A 115 -11.08 -2.51 -5.06
CA LEU A 115 -9.69 -2.09 -4.96
C LEU A 115 -9.26 -1.87 -3.50
N ASN A 116 -10.10 -1.22 -2.69
CA ASN A 116 -9.82 -1.00 -1.27
C ASN A 116 -9.64 -2.33 -0.52
N LYS A 117 -10.53 -3.31 -0.73
CA LYS A 117 -10.43 -4.64 -0.12
C LYS A 117 -9.22 -5.43 -0.63
N ARG A 118 -8.87 -5.29 -1.92
CA ARG A 118 -7.69 -5.95 -2.49
C ARG A 118 -6.38 -5.43 -1.89
N ILE A 119 -6.31 -4.13 -1.58
CA ILE A 119 -5.15 -3.48 -0.96
C ILE A 119 -5.14 -3.71 0.57
N GLN A 120 -6.30 -3.64 1.22
CA GLN A 120 -6.46 -3.86 2.65
C GLN A 120 -6.99 -5.29 2.91
N THR A 121 -6.11 -6.30 2.90
CA THR A 121 -6.49 -7.66 3.31
C THR A 121 -6.93 -7.67 4.79
N ASP A 122 -8.09 -8.26 5.10
CA ASP A 122 -8.74 -8.33 6.41
C ASP A 122 -7.92 -9.12 7.46
N ASN A 123 -6.81 -8.56 7.91
CA ASN A 123 -6.03 -9.10 9.03
C ASN A 123 -6.10 -8.15 10.22
N ASN A 124 -6.34 -8.75 11.40
CA ASN A 124 -6.46 -8.10 12.70
C ASN A 124 -5.46 -6.95 12.88
N ILE A 125 -5.93 -5.84 13.47
CA ILE A 125 -5.24 -4.56 13.65
C ILE A 125 -3.82 -4.70 14.24
N PHE A 126 -3.54 -5.79 14.95
CA PHE A 126 -2.25 -6.10 15.57
C PHE A 126 -1.18 -6.76 14.67
N SER A 127 -1.52 -7.22 13.45
CA SER A 127 -0.56 -7.82 12.47
C SER A 127 -0.36 -7.00 11.18
N LYS A 128 -0.97 -5.82 11.08
CA LYS A 128 -1.15 -5.04 9.83
C LYS A 128 0.11 -4.70 9.04
N ASN A 129 1.22 -4.33 9.68
CA ASN A 129 2.34 -3.71 8.92
C ASN A 129 3.16 -4.71 8.09
N PHE A 130 3.25 -5.96 8.54
CA PHE A 130 4.02 -6.99 7.85
C PHE A 130 3.18 -7.69 6.76
N SER A 131 1.89 -7.96 7.05
CA SER A 131 0.96 -8.51 6.04
C SER A 131 0.81 -7.57 4.84
N LEU A 132 0.70 -6.26 5.10
CA LEU A 132 0.50 -5.25 4.06
C LEU A 132 1.69 -5.16 3.10
N PHE A 133 2.93 -5.36 3.57
CA PHE A 133 4.12 -5.32 2.72
C PHE A 133 4.13 -6.45 1.67
N VAL A 134 3.94 -7.70 2.08
CA VAL A 134 3.95 -8.85 1.15
C VAL A 134 2.69 -8.86 0.28
N THR A 135 1.52 -8.58 0.85
CA THR A 135 0.29 -8.45 0.04
C THR A 135 0.42 -7.36 -1.01
N ASN A 136 1.02 -6.21 -0.67
CA ASN A 136 1.25 -5.14 -1.64
C ASN A 136 2.28 -5.52 -2.72
N ALA A 137 3.35 -6.22 -2.36
CA ALA A 137 4.34 -6.69 -3.33
C ALA A 137 3.68 -7.60 -4.38
N LEU A 138 2.66 -8.35 -3.98
CA LEU A 138 1.88 -9.26 -4.82
C LEU A 138 0.82 -8.57 -5.70
N LEU A 139 0.48 -7.30 -5.47
CA LEU A 139 -0.55 -6.58 -6.26
C LEU A 139 -0.20 -6.46 -7.74
N PHE A 140 1.09 -6.47 -8.11
CA PHE A 140 1.47 -6.40 -9.52
C PHE A 140 1.07 -7.66 -10.31
N MET A 141 0.80 -8.79 -9.65
CA MET A 141 0.16 -9.94 -10.31
C MET A 141 -1.19 -9.59 -10.92
N ASP A 142 -1.99 -8.76 -10.25
CA ASP A 142 -3.30 -8.34 -10.76
C ASP A 142 -3.12 -7.52 -12.04
N VAL A 143 -2.08 -6.69 -12.13
CA VAL A 143 -1.77 -5.91 -13.34
C VAL A 143 -1.42 -6.82 -14.51
N LEU A 144 -0.59 -7.84 -14.26
CA LEU A 144 -0.20 -8.83 -15.27
C LEU A 144 -1.40 -9.68 -15.71
N ALA A 145 -2.18 -10.20 -14.76
CA ALA A 145 -3.38 -10.97 -15.05
C ALA A 145 -4.47 -10.13 -15.73
N PHE A 146 -4.59 -8.85 -15.40
CA PHE A 146 -5.50 -7.94 -16.09
C PHE A 146 -5.04 -7.68 -17.53
N SER A 147 -3.74 -7.54 -17.76
CA SER A 147 -3.19 -7.49 -19.13
C SER A 147 -3.53 -8.76 -19.93
N ALA A 148 -3.40 -9.94 -19.32
CA ALA A 148 -3.78 -11.21 -19.96
C ALA A 148 -5.29 -11.30 -20.22
N PHE A 149 -6.12 -10.85 -19.28
CA PHE A 149 -7.58 -10.77 -19.42
C PHE A 149 -8.01 -9.89 -20.59
N LEU A 150 -7.37 -8.74 -20.77
CA LEU A 150 -7.66 -7.81 -21.86
C LEU A 150 -7.32 -8.39 -23.24
N GLN A 151 -6.37 -9.32 -23.32
CA GLN A 151 -6.06 -10.06 -24.55
C GLN A 151 -7.02 -11.23 -24.77
N ASN A 152 -7.31 -11.98 -23.71
CA ASN A 152 -8.23 -13.10 -23.73
C ASN A 152 -8.80 -13.35 -22.33
N SER A 153 -10.09 -13.05 -22.15
CA SER A 153 -10.77 -13.12 -20.85
C SER A 153 -10.73 -14.52 -20.22
N ASP A 154 -10.79 -15.57 -21.03
CA ASP A 154 -10.92 -16.95 -20.56
C ASP A 154 -9.60 -17.50 -20.01
N HIS A 155 -8.48 -16.87 -20.35
CA HIS A 155 -7.15 -17.26 -19.86
C HIS A 155 -6.74 -16.55 -18.57
N ALA A 156 -7.46 -15.51 -18.14
CA ALA A 156 -7.04 -14.68 -17.01
C ALA A 156 -6.89 -15.44 -15.69
N GLU A 157 -7.88 -16.27 -15.34
CA GLU A 157 -7.86 -17.06 -14.11
C GLU A 157 -6.73 -18.09 -14.14
N LYS A 158 -6.58 -18.81 -15.26
CA LYS A 158 -5.51 -19.78 -15.44
C LYS A 158 -4.13 -19.12 -15.35
N HIS A 159 -3.93 -18.00 -16.04
CA HIS A 159 -2.68 -17.26 -16.02
C HIS A 159 -2.34 -16.74 -14.61
N LEU A 160 -3.32 -16.23 -13.88
CA LEU A 160 -3.14 -15.81 -12.48
C LEU A 160 -2.69 -16.99 -11.60
N LEU A 161 -3.33 -18.16 -11.72
CA LEU A 161 -2.94 -19.37 -10.97
C LEU A 161 -1.54 -19.86 -11.35
N GLU A 162 -1.17 -19.81 -12.62
CA GLU A 162 0.19 -20.15 -13.08
C GLU A 162 1.23 -19.18 -12.52
N LEU A 163 0.92 -17.89 -12.48
CA LEU A 163 1.78 -16.85 -11.91
C LEU A 163 1.95 -17.02 -10.40
N GLU A 164 0.87 -17.28 -9.66
CA GLU A 164 0.90 -17.57 -8.22
C GLU A 164 1.78 -18.79 -7.90
N ASN A 165 1.62 -19.89 -8.66
CA ASN A 165 2.48 -21.07 -8.53
C ASN A 165 3.95 -20.74 -8.81
N SER A 166 4.21 -19.97 -9.86
CA SER A 166 5.58 -19.62 -10.27
C SER A 166 6.27 -18.75 -9.22
N ILE A 167 5.56 -17.76 -8.66
CA ILE A 167 6.05 -16.92 -7.56
C ILE A 167 6.36 -17.77 -6.34
N ARG A 168 5.45 -18.65 -5.94
CA ARG A 168 5.68 -19.57 -4.82
C ARG A 168 6.96 -20.39 -5.03
N THR A 169 7.10 -21.01 -6.19
CA THR A 169 8.25 -21.87 -6.51
C THR A 169 9.56 -21.07 -6.54
N VAL A 170 9.58 -19.92 -7.22
CA VAL A 170 10.78 -19.07 -7.33
C VAL A 170 11.20 -18.53 -5.97
N VAL A 171 10.27 -17.95 -5.22
CA VAL A 171 10.57 -17.34 -3.92
C VAL A 171 10.97 -18.41 -2.89
N SER A 172 10.31 -19.58 -2.90
CA SER A 172 10.71 -20.69 -2.01
C SER A 172 12.13 -21.18 -2.30
N LYS A 173 12.51 -21.31 -3.58
CA LYS A 173 13.87 -21.70 -3.95
C LYS A 173 14.88 -20.63 -3.56
N ALA A 174 14.55 -19.36 -3.75
CA ALA A 174 15.37 -18.23 -3.33
C ALA A 174 15.63 -18.25 -1.81
N LEU A 175 14.58 -18.38 -1.00
CA LEU A 175 14.67 -18.44 0.46
C LEU A 175 15.44 -19.66 0.96
N ASN A 176 15.31 -20.80 0.29
CA ASN A 176 16.05 -22.02 0.64
C ASN A 176 17.50 -22.01 0.18
N SER A 177 17.91 -21.03 -0.62
CA SER A 177 19.31 -20.85 -1.01
C SER A 177 20.15 -20.13 0.05
N LYS A 178 19.51 -19.45 1.01
CA LYS A 178 20.16 -18.70 2.09
C LYS A 178 20.82 -19.65 3.08
N SER A 179 22.05 -19.36 3.49
CA SER A 179 22.72 -20.15 4.53
C SER A 179 22.11 -19.95 5.91
N GLU A 180 21.65 -18.73 6.20
CA GLU A 180 20.97 -18.38 7.45
C GLU A 180 19.65 -17.68 7.13
N LYS A 181 18.59 -18.08 7.83
CA LYS A 181 17.26 -17.46 7.75
C LYS A 181 17.06 -16.56 8.96
N ASN A 182 16.51 -15.37 8.73
CA ASN A 182 16.19 -14.41 9.79
C ASN A 182 14.66 -14.31 9.99
N ASN A 183 14.24 -13.50 10.97
CA ASN A 183 12.81 -13.27 11.25
C ASN A 183 12.04 -12.69 10.05
N TYR A 184 12.72 -11.96 9.16
CA TYR A 184 12.13 -11.47 7.92
C TYR A 184 11.77 -12.62 6.99
N ASP A 185 12.67 -13.60 6.84
CA ASP A 185 12.49 -14.77 5.98
C ASP A 185 11.33 -15.66 6.44
N GLU A 186 11.25 -15.96 7.74
CA GLU A 186 10.14 -16.76 8.29
C GLU A 186 8.78 -16.10 8.07
N SER A 187 8.76 -14.79 8.23
CA SER A 187 7.53 -14.02 8.08
C SER A 187 7.15 -13.94 6.59
N LEU A 188 8.11 -13.78 5.67
CA LEU A 188 7.88 -13.78 4.22
C LEU A 188 7.28 -15.12 3.76
N ILE A 189 7.77 -16.25 4.27
CA ILE A 189 7.22 -17.59 4.00
C ILE A 189 5.74 -17.67 4.41
N LYS A 190 5.44 -17.36 5.68
CA LYS A 190 4.07 -17.46 6.21
C LYS A 190 3.07 -16.59 5.43
N LEU A 191 3.51 -15.41 4.98
CA LEU A 191 2.64 -14.51 4.23
C LEU A 191 2.47 -14.90 2.76
N LEU A 192 3.49 -15.44 2.11
CA LEU A 192 3.34 -16.00 0.77
C LEU A 192 2.36 -17.17 0.79
N GLU A 193 2.44 -18.03 1.80
CA GLU A 193 1.49 -19.13 2.00
C GLU A 193 0.06 -18.62 2.27
N ALA A 194 -0.10 -17.51 2.99
CA ALA A 194 -1.40 -16.91 3.27
C ALA A 194 -1.98 -16.07 2.13
N SER A 195 -1.14 -15.47 1.29
CA SER A 195 -1.55 -14.51 0.25
C SER A 195 -1.84 -15.16 -1.11
N LEU A 196 -1.27 -16.35 -1.35
CA LEU A 196 -1.52 -17.11 -2.57
C LEU A 196 -2.73 -18.02 -2.36
N ARG A 197 -3.62 -18.10 -3.35
CA ARG A 197 -4.86 -18.88 -3.25
C ARG A 197 -4.58 -20.38 -3.06
N LEU A 198 -3.38 -20.79 -3.41
CA LEU A 198 -2.92 -22.16 -3.47
C LEU A 198 -2.37 -22.63 -2.12
N SER A 199 -3.25 -22.81 -1.14
CA SER A 199 -2.90 -23.48 0.13
C SER A 199 -2.75 -25.00 -0.01
N LYS A 200 -3.09 -25.60 -1.17
CA LYS A 200 -3.20 -27.07 -1.34
C LYS A 200 -2.63 -27.66 -2.65
N SER A 201 -2.05 -26.90 -3.58
CA SER A 201 -1.45 -27.50 -4.78
C SER A 201 -0.06 -28.11 -4.45
N LYS A 202 0.24 -29.26 -5.08
CA LYS A 202 1.59 -29.85 -5.06
C LYS A 202 2.58 -28.77 -5.48
N ASN A 203 3.65 -28.59 -4.70
CA ASN A 203 4.77 -27.73 -5.10
C ASN A 203 5.23 -28.16 -6.49
N ASN A 204 4.99 -27.32 -7.51
CA ASN A 204 5.65 -27.52 -8.80
C ASN A 204 7.14 -27.31 -8.56
N SER A 205 7.96 -28.26 -9.01
CA SER A 205 9.41 -28.15 -8.89
C SER A 205 9.89 -26.95 -9.69
N TYR A 206 10.98 -26.32 -9.25
CA TYR A 206 11.57 -25.19 -9.98
C TYR A 206 11.97 -25.60 -11.41
N GLU A 207 12.35 -26.85 -11.58
CA GLU A 207 12.73 -27.47 -12.84
C GLU A 207 11.55 -27.50 -13.82
N ALA A 208 10.31 -27.64 -13.33
CA ALA A 208 9.10 -27.71 -14.15
C ALA A 208 8.67 -26.36 -14.78
N LEU A 209 9.16 -25.21 -14.26
CA LEU A 209 8.83 -23.92 -14.85
C LEU A 209 9.46 -23.78 -16.25
N ASN A 210 8.68 -23.32 -17.22
CA ASN A 210 9.12 -23.12 -18.61
C ASN A 210 9.17 -21.63 -18.97
N LEU A 211 10.26 -21.20 -19.58
CA LEU A 211 10.46 -19.83 -20.05
C LEU A 211 9.31 -19.31 -20.91
N SER A 212 8.71 -20.16 -21.76
CA SER A 212 7.64 -19.76 -22.69
C SER A 212 6.34 -19.36 -21.98
N GLN A 213 6.21 -19.66 -20.69
CA GLN A 213 5.07 -19.26 -19.88
C GLN A 213 5.13 -17.79 -19.46
N PHE A 214 6.28 -17.14 -19.61
CA PHE A 214 6.52 -15.82 -19.02
C PHE A 214 6.79 -14.75 -20.07
N SER A 215 6.05 -13.64 -19.97
CA SER A 215 6.42 -12.38 -20.62
C SER A 215 7.73 -11.84 -20.04
N GLU A 216 8.39 -10.93 -20.76
CA GLU A 216 9.62 -10.32 -20.24
C GLU A 216 9.40 -9.58 -18.92
N THR A 217 8.26 -8.90 -18.77
CA THR A 217 7.91 -8.17 -17.54
C THR A 217 7.66 -9.13 -16.38
N GLU A 218 7.00 -10.28 -16.61
CA GLU A 218 6.86 -11.32 -15.59
C GLU A 218 8.21 -11.86 -15.12
N ARG A 219 9.18 -12.04 -16.03
CA ARG A 219 10.53 -12.47 -15.64
C ARG A 219 11.25 -11.45 -14.77
N PHE A 220 11.08 -10.16 -15.05
CA PHE A 220 11.62 -9.10 -14.18
C PHE A 220 10.92 -9.05 -12.83
N TYR A 221 9.61 -9.26 -12.81
CA TYR A 221 8.84 -9.32 -11.57
C TYR A 221 9.23 -10.51 -10.69
N LEU A 222 9.36 -11.71 -11.26
CA LEU A 222 9.89 -12.89 -10.56
C LEU A 222 11.31 -12.65 -10.02
N LEU A 223 12.17 -11.96 -10.80
CA LEU A 223 13.52 -11.59 -10.36
C LEU A 223 13.49 -10.64 -9.17
N ASP A 224 12.65 -9.61 -9.21
CA ASP A 224 12.56 -8.61 -8.14
C ASP A 224 12.02 -9.24 -6.84
N LEU A 225 11.01 -10.11 -6.92
CA LEU A 225 10.54 -10.90 -5.77
C LEU A 225 11.63 -11.84 -5.24
N ALA A 226 12.41 -12.48 -6.12
CA ALA A 226 13.54 -13.30 -5.71
C ALA A 226 14.63 -12.47 -5.01
N CYS A 227 14.92 -11.26 -5.48
CA CYS A 227 15.84 -10.33 -4.80
C CYS A 227 15.34 -9.95 -3.42
N MET A 228 14.02 -9.71 -3.27
CA MET A 228 13.40 -9.43 -1.96
C MET A 228 13.51 -10.63 -1.03
N ALA A 229 13.40 -11.85 -1.55
CA ALA A 229 13.48 -13.09 -0.81
C ALA A 229 14.89 -13.41 -0.31
N THR A 230 15.92 -13.09 -1.10
CA THR A 230 17.33 -13.23 -0.70
C THR A 230 17.87 -12.00 0.01
N TRP A 231 17.02 -11.07 0.45
CA TRP A 231 17.53 -9.85 1.09
C TRP A 231 17.97 -10.12 2.54
N ASN A 232 19.13 -9.55 2.90
CA ASN A 232 19.85 -9.75 4.16
C ASN A 232 20.52 -8.41 4.54
N ASP A 233 21.85 -8.35 4.58
CA ASP A 233 22.69 -7.22 5.01
C ASP A 233 23.42 -6.65 3.80
N PHE A 234 22.72 -6.58 2.66
CA PHE A 234 23.28 -6.17 1.37
C PHE A 234 24.41 -7.07 0.84
N LYS A 235 24.62 -8.25 1.42
CA LYS A 235 25.60 -9.25 0.99
C LYS A 235 24.87 -10.48 0.45
N ILE A 236 25.41 -11.02 -0.64
CA ILE A 236 24.93 -12.25 -1.27
C ILE A 236 25.90 -13.37 -0.91
N ASP A 237 25.41 -14.40 -0.22
CA ASP A 237 26.17 -15.59 0.12
C ASP A 237 26.37 -16.51 -1.11
N ARG A 238 27.12 -17.60 -0.94
CA ARG A 238 27.43 -18.52 -2.04
C ARG A 238 26.17 -19.22 -2.58
N GLY A 239 25.22 -19.58 -1.71
CA GLY A 239 23.99 -20.27 -2.12
C GLY A 239 23.08 -19.35 -2.92
N GLU A 240 22.96 -18.09 -2.50
CA GLU A 240 22.21 -17.05 -3.22
C GLU A 240 22.86 -16.74 -4.58
N GLN A 241 24.20 -16.68 -4.66
CA GLN A 241 24.92 -16.53 -5.94
C GLN A 241 24.64 -17.69 -6.91
N GLU A 242 24.62 -18.92 -6.41
CA GLU A 242 24.29 -20.11 -7.19
C GLU A 242 22.84 -20.07 -7.68
N PHE A 243 21.90 -19.71 -6.80
CA PHE A 243 20.50 -19.49 -7.17
C PHE A 243 20.36 -18.47 -8.31
N PHE A 244 20.98 -17.29 -8.21
CA PHE A 244 20.88 -16.26 -9.24
C PHE A 244 21.54 -16.67 -10.56
N ARG A 245 22.59 -17.49 -10.52
CA ARG A 245 23.19 -18.09 -11.72
C ARG A 245 22.22 -19.07 -12.40
N GLU A 246 21.52 -19.88 -11.63
CA GLU A 246 20.47 -20.77 -12.16
C GLU A 246 19.27 -19.98 -12.71
N PHE A 247 18.82 -18.95 -11.98
CA PHE A 247 17.75 -18.05 -12.40
C PHE A 247 18.07 -17.38 -13.73
N SER A 248 19.28 -16.81 -13.87
CA SER A 248 19.76 -16.20 -15.11
C SER A 248 19.68 -17.16 -16.30
N LYS A 249 20.12 -18.41 -16.13
CA LYS A 249 20.06 -19.43 -17.19
C LYS A 249 18.63 -19.79 -17.54
N LYS A 250 17.79 -20.05 -16.53
CA LYS A 250 16.42 -20.53 -16.73
C LYS A 250 15.50 -19.49 -17.35
N PHE A 251 15.61 -18.24 -16.89
CA PHE A 251 14.80 -17.12 -17.36
C PHE A 251 15.46 -16.33 -18.51
N LYS A 252 16.62 -16.79 -19.00
CA LYS A 252 17.44 -16.12 -20.04
C LYS A 252 17.68 -14.63 -19.77
N LEU A 253 17.94 -14.29 -18.51
CA LEU A 253 18.31 -12.93 -18.10
C LEU A 253 19.83 -12.83 -17.98
N SER A 254 20.42 -11.74 -18.46
CA SER A 254 21.86 -11.52 -18.36
C SER A 254 22.29 -11.27 -16.91
N GLN A 255 23.55 -11.57 -16.60
CA GLN A 255 24.14 -11.29 -15.28
C GLN A 255 24.10 -9.78 -14.94
N SER A 256 24.16 -8.91 -15.95
CA SER A 256 24.02 -7.46 -15.74
C SER A 256 22.61 -7.07 -15.30
N VAL A 257 21.56 -7.72 -15.83
CA VAL A 257 20.18 -7.52 -15.38
C VAL A 257 20.00 -7.96 -13.93
N ILE A 258 20.54 -9.13 -13.56
CA ILE A 258 20.51 -9.63 -12.17
C ILE A 258 21.18 -8.63 -11.23
N LYS A 259 22.42 -8.23 -11.54
CA LYS A 259 23.18 -7.26 -10.74
C LYS A 259 22.45 -5.92 -10.60
N LYS A 260 21.83 -5.44 -11.69
CA LYS A 260 21.04 -4.20 -11.68
C LYS A 260 19.82 -4.35 -10.77
N ALA A 261 19.09 -5.46 -10.82
CA ALA A 261 17.92 -5.70 -9.99
C ALA A 261 18.27 -5.70 -8.49
N ILE A 262 19.32 -6.44 -8.11
CA ILE A 262 19.85 -6.47 -6.74
C ILE A 262 20.28 -5.08 -6.29
N ASN A 263 21.04 -4.36 -7.13
CA ASN A 263 21.51 -3.02 -6.79
C ASN A 263 20.34 -2.03 -6.61
N SER A 264 19.32 -2.09 -7.47
CA SER A 264 18.11 -1.26 -7.32
C SER A 264 17.40 -1.52 -5.99
N LEU A 265 17.27 -2.78 -5.58
CA LEU A 265 16.67 -3.14 -4.29
C LEU A 265 17.50 -2.60 -3.13
N ASN A 266 18.82 -2.82 -3.18
CA ASN A 266 19.74 -2.36 -2.14
C ASN A 266 19.72 -0.84 -1.97
N VAL A 267 19.73 -0.09 -3.07
CA VAL A 267 19.61 1.37 -3.04
C VAL A 267 18.26 1.79 -2.45
N PHE A 268 17.17 1.17 -2.88
CA PHE A 268 15.83 1.49 -2.40
C PHE A 268 15.69 1.22 -0.89
N TYR A 269 16.05 0.04 -0.40
CA TYR A 269 15.98 -0.31 1.03
C TYR A 269 16.95 0.50 1.87
N ARG A 270 18.12 0.90 1.35
CA ARG A 270 19.03 1.80 2.06
C ARG A 270 18.39 3.18 2.25
N ASN A 271 17.79 3.73 1.20
CA ASN A 271 17.22 5.07 1.24
C ASN A 271 15.96 5.16 2.11
N TYR A 272 15.17 4.07 2.17
CA TYR A 272 13.86 4.06 2.83
C TYR A 272 13.78 3.09 4.03
N LYS A 273 14.94 2.69 4.60
CA LYS A 273 15.01 1.72 5.72
C LYS A 273 14.10 2.09 6.90
N ASN A 274 14.00 3.39 7.20
CA ASN A 274 13.21 3.90 8.32
C ASN A 274 11.71 4.00 7.99
N ASP A 275 11.35 4.10 6.71
CA ASP A 275 9.97 4.17 6.24
C ASP A 275 9.36 2.78 6.07
N ILE A 276 10.20 1.74 5.94
CA ILE A 276 9.78 0.35 5.80
C ILE A 276 9.79 -0.29 7.20
N SER A 277 8.59 -0.47 7.77
CA SER A 277 8.38 -0.95 9.15
C SER A 277 9.20 -2.21 9.50
N LEU A 278 9.35 -3.11 8.53
CA LEU A 278 10.02 -4.39 8.65
C LEU A 278 11.55 -4.30 8.67
N LEU A 279 12.13 -3.27 8.04
CA LEU A 279 13.58 -3.08 7.95
C LEU A 279 14.12 -2.19 9.07
N SER A 280 13.23 -1.52 9.79
CA SER A 280 13.58 -0.56 10.82
C SER A 280 14.02 -1.25 12.13
N THR A 281 15.18 -0.88 12.65
CA THR A 281 15.76 -1.41 13.91
C THR A 281 15.29 -0.64 15.15
N GLN A 282 14.36 0.30 15.01
CA GLN A 282 13.87 1.14 16.10
C GLN A 282 13.00 0.35 17.10
N ASN A 283 12.89 0.85 18.34
CA ASN A 283 11.96 0.29 19.32
C ASN A 283 10.51 0.43 18.80
N LEU A 284 9.75 -0.67 18.86
CA LEU A 284 8.35 -0.73 18.41
C LEU A 284 7.47 0.35 19.05
N ALA A 285 7.63 0.59 20.36
CA ALA A 285 6.86 1.61 21.07
C ALA A 285 7.10 3.02 20.53
N LYS A 286 8.38 3.35 20.26
CA LYS A 286 8.76 4.63 19.67
C LYS A 286 8.16 4.81 18.27
N ARG A 287 8.23 3.77 17.43
CA ARG A 287 7.63 3.82 16.09
C ARG A 287 6.12 3.98 16.12
N LEU A 288 5.44 3.24 16.99
CA LEU A 288 3.99 3.35 17.13
C LEU A 288 3.62 4.78 17.53
N TYR A 289 4.37 5.40 18.44
CA TYR A 289 4.17 6.80 18.82
C TYR A 289 4.42 7.78 17.67
N ASP A 290 5.55 7.66 16.96
CA ASP A 290 5.94 8.55 15.86
C ASP A 290 4.96 8.43 14.67
N HIS A 291 4.55 7.20 14.34
CA HIS A 291 3.54 6.93 13.32
C HIS A 291 2.17 7.48 13.71
N SER A 292 1.71 7.20 14.94
CA SER A 292 0.45 7.71 15.47
C SER A 292 0.41 9.23 15.44
N THR A 293 1.50 9.88 15.84
CA THR A 293 1.66 11.34 15.77
C THR A 293 1.54 11.84 14.33
N THR A 294 2.17 11.18 13.37
CA THR A 294 2.10 11.55 11.96
C THR A 294 0.68 11.41 11.40
N VAL A 295 0.00 10.30 11.70
CA VAL A 295 -1.38 10.04 11.28
C VAL A 295 -2.31 11.09 11.86
N VAL A 296 -2.23 11.34 13.18
CA VAL A 296 -3.04 12.32 13.89
C VAL A 296 -2.87 13.73 13.30
N LYS A 297 -1.62 14.18 13.10
CA LYS A 297 -1.35 15.49 12.48
C LYS A 297 -1.99 15.59 11.10
N LYS A 298 -1.85 14.56 10.26
CA LYS A 298 -2.48 14.54 8.93
C LYS A 298 -4.00 14.59 9.00
N LEU A 299 -4.62 13.86 9.93
CA LEU A 299 -6.07 13.87 10.13
C LEU A 299 -6.57 15.26 10.54
N ILE A 300 -5.87 15.94 11.45
CA ILE A 300 -6.18 17.32 11.85
C ILE A 300 -6.03 18.26 10.64
N THR A 301 -4.89 18.24 9.96
CA THR A 301 -4.61 19.16 8.84
C THR A 301 -5.62 18.98 7.70
N ARG A 302 -5.93 17.73 7.33
CA ARG A 302 -6.86 17.43 6.22
C ARG A 302 -8.30 17.82 6.54
N ASN A 303 -8.69 17.81 7.81
CA ASN A 303 -10.03 18.18 8.26
C ASN A 303 -10.08 19.56 8.92
N SER A 304 -9.00 20.34 8.81
CA SER A 304 -8.81 21.62 9.51
C SER A 304 -9.99 22.57 9.37
N LYS A 305 -10.57 22.69 8.17
CA LYS A 305 -11.73 23.55 7.91
C LYS A 305 -12.99 23.11 8.68
N HIS A 306 -13.30 21.82 8.64
CA HIS A 306 -14.45 21.26 9.37
C HIS A 306 -14.21 21.32 10.88
N LEU A 307 -13.02 20.91 11.35
CA LEU A 307 -12.63 20.99 12.75
C LEU A 307 -12.71 22.42 13.29
N TYR A 308 -12.24 23.40 12.53
CA TYR A 308 -12.34 24.81 12.90
C TYR A 308 -13.80 25.25 13.08
N GLN A 309 -14.67 24.86 12.15
CA GLN A 309 -16.09 25.20 12.19
C GLN A 309 -16.80 24.59 13.41
N GLU A 310 -16.60 23.29 13.66
CA GLU A 310 -17.17 22.58 14.82
C GLU A 310 -16.63 23.12 16.15
N LEU A 311 -15.32 23.44 16.23
CA LEU A 311 -14.71 24.00 17.44
C LEU A 311 -15.26 25.39 17.76
N LYS A 312 -15.50 26.23 16.74
CA LYS A 312 -16.07 27.57 16.91
C LYS A 312 -17.47 27.54 17.54
N GLU A 313 -18.21 26.47 17.31
CA GLU A 313 -19.55 26.27 17.88
C GLU A 313 -19.50 25.79 19.34
N SER A 314 -18.34 25.29 19.81
CA SER A 314 -18.15 24.76 21.16
C SER A 314 -17.22 25.63 22.03
N LYS A 315 -17.79 26.70 22.61
CA LYS A 315 -17.07 27.67 23.46
C LYS A 315 -16.37 27.03 24.66
N ASP A 316 -17.04 26.09 25.34
CA ASP A 316 -16.49 25.42 26.52
C ASP A 316 -15.30 24.53 26.17
N LEU A 317 -15.37 23.84 25.03
CA LEU A 317 -14.27 23.00 24.56
C LEU A 317 -13.05 23.84 24.18
N VAL A 318 -13.25 24.96 23.47
CA VAL A 318 -12.17 25.89 23.11
C VAL A 318 -11.47 26.41 24.37
N LYS A 319 -12.23 26.74 25.41
CA LYS A 319 -11.69 27.13 26.72
C LYS A 319 -10.84 26.03 27.34
N LEU A 320 -11.35 24.81 27.45
CA LEU A 320 -10.62 23.67 28.02
C LEU A 320 -9.34 23.35 27.23
N LEU A 321 -9.41 23.37 25.91
CA LEU A 321 -8.24 23.16 25.04
C LEU A 321 -7.19 24.25 25.24
N THR A 322 -7.60 25.51 25.38
CA THR A 322 -6.70 26.63 25.64
C THR A 322 -6.04 26.49 27.01
N GLU A 323 -6.83 26.21 28.05
CA GLU A 323 -6.32 26.00 29.41
C GLU A 323 -5.34 24.82 29.48
N SER A 324 -5.57 23.75 28.73
CA SER A 324 -4.66 22.60 28.64
C SER A 324 -3.26 22.93 28.06
N THR A 325 -3.12 24.08 27.39
CA THR A 325 -1.81 24.56 26.91
C THR A 325 -1.05 25.36 27.96
N LEU A 326 -1.75 25.88 28.97
CA LEU A 326 -1.21 26.78 29.99
C LEU A 326 -1.01 26.06 31.33
N ARG A 327 -1.89 25.13 31.68
CA ARG A 327 -1.86 24.35 32.91
C ARG A 327 -2.36 22.92 32.68
N ASP A 328 -2.06 22.05 33.63
CA ASP A 328 -2.71 20.74 33.68
C ASP A 328 -4.20 20.90 34.04
N LEU A 329 -5.04 20.14 33.35
CA LEU A 329 -6.47 20.05 33.65
C LEU A 329 -6.70 19.06 34.80
N SER A 330 -7.72 19.31 35.61
CA SER A 330 -8.21 18.34 36.58
C SER A 330 -8.84 17.13 35.89
N GLU A 331 -8.98 16.00 36.59
CA GLU A 331 -9.59 14.78 36.01
C GLU A 331 -10.97 15.05 35.40
N LYS A 332 -11.81 15.85 36.08
CA LYS A 332 -13.14 16.23 35.57
C LYS A 332 -13.08 17.08 34.31
N GLU A 333 -12.17 18.05 34.25
CA GLU A 333 -11.98 18.90 33.08
C GLU A 333 -11.43 18.07 31.90
N GLN A 334 -10.57 17.10 32.18
CA GLN A 334 -10.00 16.21 31.19
C GLN A 334 -11.05 15.24 30.62
N GLU A 335 -11.92 14.68 31.45
CA GLU A 335 -13.07 13.86 31.03
C GLU A 335 -14.03 14.67 30.16
N GLN A 336 -14.41 15.88 30.62
CA GLN A 336 -15.29 16.77 29.87
C GLN A 336 -14.70 17.16 28.51
N MET A 337 -13.41 17.50 28.46
CA MET A 337 -12.71 17.80 27.22
C MET A 337 -12.69 16.60 26.28
N GLN A 338 -12.44 15.39 26.79
CA GLN A 338 -12.44 14.17 25.97
C GLN A 338 -13.83 13.86 25.40
N GLU A 339 -14.87 14.00 26.19
CA GLU A 339 -16.26 13.77 25.77
C GLU A 339 -16.66 14.75 24.65
N GLN A 340 -16.45 16.05 24.86
CA GLN A 340 -16.77 17.07 23.86
C GLN A 340 -15.93 16.93 22.58
N MET A 341 -14.65 16.53 22.69
CA MET A 341 -13.83 16.22 21.52
C MET A 341 -14.33 15.00 20.76
N MET A 342 -14.83 13.99 21.47
CA MET A 342 -15.39 12.80 20.84
C MET A 342 -16.64 13.15 20.02
N ASP A 343 -17.44 14.11 20.47
CA ASP A 343 -18.62 14.56 19.73
C ASP A 343 -18.26 15.28 18.43
N ILE A 344 -17.22 16.15 18.45
CA ILE A 344 -16.66 16.71 17.21
C ILE A 344 -16.13 15.61 16.29
N ILE A 345 -15.43 14.61 16.83
CA ILE A 345 -14.89 13.50 16.05
C ILE A 345 -16.01 12.68 15.38
N LYS A 346 -17.13 12.45 16.08
CA LYS A 346 -18.31 11.74 15.53
C LYS A 346 -18.93 12.49 14.35
N SER A 347 -18.88 13.83 14.35
CA SER A 347 -19.45 14.66 13.28
C SER A 347 -18.65 14.60 11.97
N ILE A 348 -17.36 14.24 12.01
CA ILE A 348 -16.46 14.23 10.85
C ILE A 348 -16.17 12.77 10.43
N PRO A 349 -16.75 12.27 9.32
CA PRO A 349 -16.64 10.86 8.93
C PRO A 349 -15.21 10.33 8.83
N SER A 350 -14.25 11.15 8.37
CA SER A 350 -12.85 10.72 8.26
C SER A 350 -12.12 10.56 9.60
N LEU A 351 -12.68 11.07 10.70
CA LEU A 351 -12.15 10.90 12.05
C LEU A 351 -12.78 9.69 12.77
N ALA A 352 -13.68 8.94 12.12
CA ALA A 352 -14.30 7.75 12.71
C ALA A 352 -13.29 6.68 13.17
N ILE A 353 -12.04 6.73 12.68
CA ILE A 353 -10.95 5.86 13.15
C ILE A 353 -10.70 5.95 14.67
N PHE A 354 -10.95 7.11 15.29
CA PHE A 354 -10.81 7.29 16.74
C PHE A 354 -11.87 6.52 17.54
N MET A 355 -12.98 6.14 16.91
CA MET A 355 -14.07 5.37 17.52
C MET A 355 -13.88 3.85 17.40
N LEU A 356 -12.90 3.38 16.60
CA LEU A 356 -12.60 1.96 16.48
C LEU A 356 -11.91 1.43 17.75
N PRO A 357 -12.00 0.12 18.07
CA PRO A 357 -11.25 -0.48 19.17
C PRO A 357 -9.75 -0.17 19.05
N GLY A 358 -9.19 0.51 20.07
CA GLY A 358 -7.79 0.99 20.09
C GLY A 358 -7.58 2.41 19.54
N GLY A 359 -8.57 3.02 18.89
CA GLY A 359 -8.54 4.40 18.40
C GLY A 359 -8.45 5.46 19.51
N ALA A 360 -8.95 5.13 20.71
CA ALA A 360 -8.83 5.97 21.90
C ALA A 360 -7.37 6.27 22.29
N ILE A 361 -6.41 5.41 21.93
CA ILE A 361 -4.97 5.66 22.16
C ILE A 361 -4.46 6.87 21.36
N LEU A 362 -5.10 7.17 20.22
CA LEU A 362 -4.74 8.31 19.38
C LEU A 362 -5.35 9.62 19.88
N LEU A 363 -6.42 9.57 20.69
CA LEU A 363 -7.17 10.75 21.13
C LEU A 363 -6.30 11.72 21.96
N PRO A 364 -5.48 11.28 22.94
CA PRO A 364 -4.58 12.18 23.67
C PRO A 364 -3.60 12.91 22.74
N ILE A 365 -3.09 12.22 21.72
CA ILE A 365 -2.19 12.80 20.72
C ILE A 365 -2.96 13.85 19.89
N PHE A 366 -4.21 13.55 19.51
CA PHE A 366 -5.07 14.45 18.74
C PHE A 366 -5.36 15.75 19.48
N ILE A 367 -5.81 15.65 20.74
CA ILE A 367 -6.07 16.80 21.61
C ILE A 367 -4.81 17.65 21.76
N LYS A 368 -3.65 17.02 21.97
CA LYS A 368 -2.36 17.72 22.11
C LYS A 368 -1.93 18.53 20.88
N PHE A 369 -2.32 18.10 19.67
CA PHE A 369 -1.91 18.76 18.42
C PHE A 369 -2.93 19.75 17.86
N ILE A 370 -4.20 19.68 18.27
CA ILE A 370 -5.27 20.59 17.82
C ILE A 370 -4.90 22.08 18.06
N PRO A 371 -4.51 22.51 19.27
CA PRO A 371 -4.14 23.92 19.52
C PRO A 371 -2.97 24.40 18.66
N LYS A 372 -2.05 23.49 18.31
CA LYS A 372 -0.84 23.81 17.53
C LYS A 372 -1.11 23.94 16.04
N LEU A 373 -2.07 23.17 15.52
CA LEU A 373 -2.35 23.07 14.09
C LEU A 373 -3.56 23.90 13.64
N LEU A 374 -4.45 24.26 14.57
CA LEU A 374 -5.61 25.13 14.32
C LEU A 374 -5.55 26.39 15.19
N PRO A 375 -4.44 27.15 15.17
CA PRO A 375 -4.27 28.26 16.10
C PRO A 375 -5.35 29.34 15.97
N SER A 376 -5.91 29.54 14.77
CA SER A 376 -6.98 30.51 14.54
C SER A 376 -8.28 30.18 15.28
N ALA A 377 -8.49 28.92 15.70
CA ALA A 377 -9.66 28.55 16.51
C ALA A 377 -9.51 29.00 17.98
N PHE A 378 -8.30 29.37 18.42
CA PHE A 378 -7.96 29.64 19.82
C PHE A 378 -7.53 31.08 20.08
N ASP A 379 -7.32 31.88 19.03
CA ASP A 379 -6.90 33.27 19.14
C ASP A 379 -7.66 34.14 18.11
N GLU A 380 -8.79 34.72 18.54
CA GLU A 380 -9.63 35.61 17.72
C GLU A 380 -8.91 36.91 17.32
N ASN A 381 -7.79 37.25 17.98
CA ASN A 381 -7.03 38.49 17.76
C ASN A 381 -5.70 38.26 17.01
N ARG A 382 -5.45 37.04 16.52
CA ARG A 382 -4.20 36.73 15.80
C ARG A 382 -4.20 37.42 14.44
N ILE A 383 -3.26 38.34 14.25
CA ILE A 383 -2.97 38.95 12.95
C ILE A 383 -2.38 37.87 12.05
N GLU A 384 -3.02 37.61 10.90
CA GLU A 384 -2.47 36.70 9.87
C GLU A 384 -1.21 37.36 9.28
N GLU A 385 -0.05 36.72 9.44
CA GLU A 385 1.16 37.10 8.71
C GLU A 385 1.04 36.54 7.28
N GLU A 386 1.13 37.42 6.28
CA GLU A 386 1.07 37.10 4.83
C GLU A 386 2.18 36.15 4.35
#